data_AF-A0A1G2CJV7-F1
#
_entry.id   AF-A0A1G2CJV7-F1
#
_cell.length_a   1.000
_cell.length_b   1.000
_cell.length_c   1.000
_cell.angle_alpha   90.00
_cell.angle_beta   90.00
_cell.angle_gamma   90.00
#
_symmetry.space_group_name_H-M   'P 1'
#
loop_
_entity.id
_entity.type
_entity.pdbx_description
1 polymer ?
#
loop_
_entity_poly.entity_id
_entity_poly.type
_entity_poly.pdbx_seq_one_letter_code
_entity_poly.pdbx_strand_id
1 'polypeptide(L)'
;MGITAECVSRETVLVGVLKSKRDLAILRNEHWYRIPVAHLPHRRFAYIAFYQPAIFGREGKCIHYYARVLDSRLRGNDINKIKCRTFKRSELLADELWHPKAHENYARIDVGPIRTLPRPIKNSSPRRVSFGFTTRERLLRSKNILQLYRVPETEEIVRKELRRADIPTIAQHWITGEGKRYRLDFAVFCNRGAIAIECDNRKAHMNPRQKEKDRAKDAFLTRRGWAVLRLKEEDIMIDPRYWIPEMRRIIKTLGGLIPD
;
A
#
# COMPACT_ATOMS: atom_id res chain seq x y z
N MET A 1 -29.16 -26.74 6.81
CA MET A 1 -28.09 -26.18 7.67
C MET A 1 -27.43 -25.03 6.92
N GLY A 2 -27.93 -23.81 7.14
CA GLY A 2 -27.41 -22.62 6.48
C GLY A 2 -26.15 -22.14 7.19
N ILE A 3 -25.07 -21.95 6.43
CA ILE A 3 -23.86 -21.27 6.90
C ILE A 3 -24.28 -19.84 7.23
N THR A 4 -24.43 -19.53 8.52
CA THR A 4 -24.68 -18.18 8.99
C THR A 4 -23.55 -17.29 8.49
N ALA A 5 -23.87 -16.34 7.61
CA ALA A 5 -22.98 -15.25 7.28
C ALA A 5 -22.66 -14.51 8.57
N GLU A 6 -21.49 -14.80 9.15
CA GLU A 6 -20.95 -14.13 10.33
C GLU A 6 -20.96 -12.62 10.00
N CYS A 7 -21.88 -11.87 10.61
CA CYS A 7 -22.06 -10.45 10.34
C CYS A 7 -20.73 -9.76 10.59
N VAL A 8 -20.04 -9.34 9.51
CA VAL A 8 -18.68 -8.83 9.61
C VAL A 8 -18.74 -7.46 10.27
N SER A 9 -18.50 -7.45 11.58
CA SER A 9 -18.55 -6.24 12.39
C SER A 9 -17.60 -5.16 11.85
N ARG A 10 -17.99 -3.89 11.96
CA ARG A 10 -17.12 -2.72 11.67
C ARG A 10 -16.07 -2.49 12.76
N GLU A 11 -15.67 -3.53 13.49
CA GLU A 11 -14.69 -3.44 14.56
C GLU A 11 -13.35 -2.88 14.03
N THR A 12 -12.77 -1.96 14.80
CA THR A 12 -11.52 -1.29 14.43
C THR A 12 -10.35 -2.27 14.56
N VAL A 13 -9.50 -2.28 13.55
CA VAL A 13 -8.26 -3.07 13.49
C VAL A 13 -7.08 -2.11 13.47
N LEU A 14 -6.11 -2.33 14.35
CA LEU A 14 -4.78 -1.72 14.25
C LEU A 14 -3.89 -2.59 13.37
N VAL A 15 -3.21 -2.01 12.39
CA VAL A 15 -2.12 -2.68 11.68
C VAL A 15 -0.83 -2.42 12.45
N GLY A 16 -0.29 -3.45 13.08
CA GLY A 16 1.02 -3.46 13.73
C GLY A 16 2.13 -3.97 12.79
N VAL A 17 3.38 -3.74 13.18
CA VAL A 17 4.57 -4.20 12.43
C VAL A 17 5.36 -5.20 13.28
N LEU A 18 5.56 -6.41 12.78
CA LEU A 18 6.48 -7.39 13.37
C LEU A 18 7.89 -7.09 12.86
N LYS A 19 8.77 -6.58 13.72
CA LYS A 19 10.09 -6.12 13.27
C LYS A 19 11.07 -7.27 13.02
N SER A 20 10.85 -8.42 13.62
CA SER A 20 11.76 -9.56 13.57
C SER A 20 11.04 -10.91 13.64
N LYS A 21 11.73 -11.99 13.26
CA LYS A 21 11.23 -13.37 13.43
C LYS A 21 11.01 -13.73 14.91
N ARG A 22 11.83 -13.18 15.81
CA ARG A 22 11.65 -13.30 17.27
C ARG A 22 10.29 -12.76 17.69
N ASP A 23 9.89 -11.58 17.19
CA ASP A 23 8.58 -11.00 17.51
C ASP A 23 7.42 -11.88 17.05
N LEU A 24 7.57 -12.55 15.90
CA LEU A 24 6.57 -13.52 15.43
C LEU A 24 6.51 -14.76 16.35
N ALA A 25 7.65 -15.25 16.82
CA ALA A 25 7.69 -16.38 17.75
C ALA A 25 7.01 -16.03 19.09
N ILE A 26 7.34 -14.87 19.67
CA ILE A 26 6.67 -14.35 20.87
C ILE A 26 5.16 -14.24 20.64
N LEU A 27 4.76 -13.63 19.52
CA LEU A 27 3.33 -13.48 19.21
C LEU A 27 2.60 -14.82 19.15
N ARG A 28 3.21 -15.86 18.56
CA ARG A 28 2.59 -17.19 18.39
C ARG A 28 2.62 -18.02 19.65
N ASN A 29 3.67 -17.93 20.46
CA ASN A 29 3.88 -18.79 21.62
C ASN A 29 3.37 -18.17 22.91
N GLU A 30 3.48 -16.85 23.06
CA GLU A 30 3.16 -16.12 24.28
C GLU A 30 1.91 -15.24 24.15
N HIS A 31 1.34 -15.12 22.95
CA HIS A 31 0.07 -14.43 22.72
C HIS A 31 0.05 -12.94 23.14
N TRP A 32 1.14 -12.23 22.93
CA TRP A 32 1.18 -10.77 23.14
C TRP A 32 1.97 -10.04 22.06
N TYR A 33 1.66 -8.76 21.92
CA TYR A 33 2.36 -7.82 21.03
C TYR A 33 2.75 -6.56 21.79
N ARG A 34 3.84 -5.90 21.38
CA ARG A 34 4.29 -4.65 22.02
C ARG A 34 4.31 -3.46 21.08
N ILE A 35 4.00 -2.30 21.63
CA ILE A 35 4.05 -1.01 20.94
C ILE A 35 4.87 -0.04 21.81
N PRO A 36 5.89 0.65 21.26
CA PRO A 36 6.56 1.72 22.00
C PRO A 36 5.52 2.74 22.48
N VAL A 37 5.55 3.15 23.75
CA VAL A 37 4.55 4.08 24.32
C VAL A 37 4.47 5.38 23.52
N ALA A 38 5.61 5.88 23.03
CA ALA A 38 5.68 7.07 22.17
C ALA A 38 4.90 6.94 20.84
N HIS A 39 4.60 5.72 20.39
CA HIS A 39 3.84 5.42 19.18
C HIS A 39 2.50 4.72 19.46
N LEU A 40 2.11 4.62 20.73
CA LEU A 40 0.84 4.01 21.10
C LEU A 40 -0.30 4.88 20.58
N PRO A 41 -1.21 4.36 19.74
CA PRO A 41 -2.27 5.19 19.19
C PRO A 41 -3.31 5.53 20.27
N HIS A 42 -3.96 6.68 20.12
CA HIS A 42 -5.03 7.12 21.02
C HIS A 42 -6.38 6.45 20.74
N ARG A 43 -6.56 5.92 19.52
CA ARG A 43 -7.80 5.27 19.07
C ARG A 43 -7.84 3.79 19.51
N ARG A 44 -8.94 3.38 20.13
CA ARG A 44 -9.24 1.97 20.51
C ARG A 44 -9.34 1.04 19.30
N PHE A 45 -8.98 -0.23 19.49
CA PHE A 45 -9.01 -1.27 18.46
C PHE A 45 -9.30 -2.64 19.07
N ALA A 46 -10.19 -3.39 18.41
CA ALA A 46 -10.59 -4.72 18.86
C ALA A 46 -9.66 -5.82 18.35
N TYR A 47 -8.89 -5.55 17.28
CA TYR A 47 -7.97 -6.48 16.68
C TYR A 47 -6.64 -5.81 16.33
N ILE A 48 -5.60 -6.63 16.23
CA ILE A 48 -4.32 -6.26 15.62
C ILE A 48 -4.08 -7.16 14.41
N ALA A 49 -3.71 -6.57 13.29
CA ALA A 49 -3.20 -7.26 12.11
C ALA A 49 -1.69 -7.04 12.02
N PHE A 50 -0.93 -8.07 11.69
CA PHE A 50 0.52 -8.06 11.83
C PHE A 50 1.23 -8.03 10.48
N TYR A 51 1.74 -6.85 10.11
CA TYR A 51 2.56 -6.69 8.91
C TYR A 51 3.96 -7.24 9.14
N GLN A 52 4.39 -8.13 8.26
CA GLN A 52 5.72 -8.73 8.21
C GLN A 52 6.57 -8.03 7.14
N PRO A 53 7.64 -7.29 7.51
CA PRO A 53 8.55 -6.63 6.56
C PRO A 53 9.37 -7.62 5.73
N ALA A 54 10.25 -7.07 4.88
CA ALA A 54 11.10 -7.85 3.97
C ALA A 54 12.04 -8.85 4.67
N ILE A 55 12.35 -8.66 5.96
CA ILE A 55 13.19 -9.56 6.76
C ILE A 55 12.61 -10.98 6.88
N PHE A 56 11.31 -11.16 6.62
CA PHE A 56 10.64 -12.46 6.58
C PHE A 56 10.81 -13.20 5.23
N GLY A 57 11.59 -12.66 4.29
CA GLY A 57 11.89 -13.34 3.04
C GLY A 57 10.63 -13.60 2.20
N ARG A 58 10.40 -14.86 1.83
CA ARG A 58 9.26 -15.30 1.00
C ARG A 58 7.90 -15.07 1.68
N GLU A 59 7.86 -15.05 3.01
CA GLU A 59 6.67 -14.78 3.83
C GLU A 59 6.57 -13.31 4.26
N GLY A 60 7.45 -12.45 3.74
CA GLY A 60 7.48 -11.03 4.06
C GLY A 60 6.64 -10.16 3.12
N LYS A 61 6.69 -8.86 3.39
CA LYS A 61 5.98 -7.80 2.65
C LYS A 61 4.47 -8.03 2.58
N CYS A 62 3.89 -8.57 3.65
CA CYS A 62 2.46 -8.83 3.70
C CYS A 62 1.94 -8.95 5.15
N ILE A 63 0.62 -9.04 5.27
CA ILE A 63 -0.07 -9.39 6.51
C ILE A 63 -0.61 -10.81 6.32
N HIS A 64 -0.12 -11.76 7.12
CA HIS A 64 -0.68 -13.11 7.20
C HIS A 64 -1.62 -13.27 8.39
N TYR A 65 -1.30 -12.60 9.50
CA TYR A 65 -1.85 -12.92 10.80
C TYR A 65 -2.62 -11.74 11.37
N TYR A 66 -3.66 -12.06 12.14
CA TYR A 66 -4.38 -11.11 12.98
C TYR A 66 -4.89 -11.78 14.24
N ALA A 67 -5.12 -11.02 15.29
CA ALA A 67 -5.62 -11.54 16.55
C ALA A 67 -6.54 -10.53 17.22
N ARG A 68 -7.50 -11.05 18.02
CA ARG A 68 -8.39 -10.21 18.85
C ARG A 68 -7.60 -9.72 20.06
N VAL A 69 -7.69 -8.44 20.38
CA VAL A 69 -7.11 -7.87 21.61
C VAL A 69 -7.91 -8.40 22.80
N LEU A 70 -7.24 -8.86 23.87
CA LEU A 70 -7.93 -9.39 25.05
C LEU A 70 -8.26 -8.32 26.09
N ASP A 71 -7.45 -7.27 26.16
CA ASP A 71 -7.66 -6.15 27.08
C ASP A 71 -8.95 -5.38 26.71
N SER A 72 -9.98 -5.51 27.55
CA SER A 72 -11.26 -4.84 27.35
C SER A 72 -11.13 -3.31 27.33
N ARG A 73 -10.11 -2.73 27.97
CA ARG A 73 -9.85 -1.28 27.97
C ARG A 73 -9.41 -0.75 26.60
N LEU A 74 -8.97 -1.64 25.72
CA LEU A 74 -8.60 -1.35 24.33
C LEU A 74 -9.77 -1.60 23.36
N ARG A 75 -10.88 -2.15 23.85
CA ARG A 75 -12.10 -2.46 23.08
C ARG A 75 -13.25 -1.51 23.47
N GLY A 76 -14.29 -1.40 22.64
CA GLY A 76 -15.50 -0.58 22.91
C GLY A 76 -15.60 0.70 22.06
N ASN A 77 -16.67 1.48 22.30
CA ASN A 77 -17.06 2.65 21.50
C ASN A 77 -16.74 4.02 22.15
N ASP A 78 -16.33 4.02 23.42
CA ASP A 78 -16.03 5.25 24.16
C ASP A 78 -14.62 5.77 23.80
N ILE A 79 -14.50 7.09 23.60
CA ILE A 79 -13.48 7.73 22.74
C ILE A 79 -12.24 8.24 23.49
N ASN A 80 -12.19 8.13 24.82
CA ASN A 80 -11.13 8.74 25.62
C ASN A 80 -10.06 7.74 26.10
N LYS A 81 -8.79 8.08 25.75
CA LYS A 81 -7.48 7.56 26.19
C LYS A 81 -7.38 6.05 26.47
N ILE A 82 -6.67 5.34 25.60
CA ILE A 82 -6.19 3.97 25.84
C ILE A 82 -5.34 3.91 27.13
N LYS A 83 -5.67 2.96 28.03
CA LYS A 83 -4.82 2.57 29.17
C LYS A 83 -4.28 1.16 28.91
N CYS A 84 -2.96 1.01 28.84
CA CYS A 84 -2.26 -0.27 28.72
C CYS A 84 -1.33 -0.47 29.90
N ARG A 85 -0.98 -1.73 30.19
CA ARG A 85 0.18 -2.02 31.04
C ARG A 85 1.46 -1.65 30.27
N THR A 86 2.34 -0.91 30.92
CA THR A 86 3.62 -0.46 30.36
C THR A 86 4.78 -1.12 31.06
N PHE A 87 5.78 -1.54 30.30
CA PHE A 87 6.99 -2.20 30.76
C PHE A 87 8.18 -1.61 30.01
N LYS A 88 9.37 -1.63 30.61
CA LYS A 88 10.62 -1.41 29.90
C LYS A 88 10.83 -2.53 28.90
N ARG A 89 11.52 -2.24 27.81
CA ARG A 89 11.86 -3.25 26.79
C ARG A 89 12.61 -4.44 27.38
N SER A 90 13.54 -4.19 28.29
CA SER A 90 14.32 -5.22 29.00
C SER A 90 13.46 -6.15 29.85
N GLU A 91 12.33 -5.67 30.38
CA GLU A 91 11.39 -6.48 31.15
C GLU A 91 10.54 -7.38 30.24
N LEU A 92 10.28 -6.96 29.00
CA LEU A 92 9.55 -7.73 28.00
C LEU A 92 10.44 -8.70 27.21
N LEU A 93 11.73 -8.39 27.09
CA LEU A 93 12.71 -9.12 26.30
C LEU A 93 13.97 -9.29 27.14
N ALA A 94 14.02 -10.37 27.93
CA ALA A 94 15.09 -10.62 28.89
C ALA A 94 16.49 -10.62 28.25
N ASP A 95 16.62 -11.10 27.01
CA ASP A 95 17.90 -11.17 26.29
C ASP A 95 18.39 -9.82 25.73
N GLU A 96 17.67 -8.72 25.96
CA GLU A 96 17.96 -7.40 25.37
C GLU A 96 18.34 -6.33 26.42
N LEU A 97 19.04 -6.73 27.48
CA LEU A 97 19.54 -5.81 28.51
C LEU A 97 20.42 -4.67 27.95
N TRP A 98 21.24 -4.95 26.92
CA TRP A 98 22.16 -3.99 26.31
C TRP A 98 21.64 -3.35 25.02
N HIS A 99 20.35 -3.56 24.69
CA HIS A 99 19.76 -2.95 23.50
C HIS A 99 19.69 -1.42 23.66
N PRO A 100 19.93 -0.59 22.62
CA PRO A 100 19.86 0.88 22.71
C PRO A 100 18.52 1.46 23.21
N LYS A 101 17.50 0.62 23.28
CA LYS A 101 16.11 0.92 23.69
C LYS A 101 15.67 0.09 24.89
N ALA A 102 16.58 -0.55 25.61
CA ALA A 102 16.29 -1.46 26.72
C ALA A 102 15.41 -0.79 27.79
N HIS A 103 15.65 0.50 28.06
CA HIS A 103 14.95 1.27 29.07
C HIS A 103 13.76 2.09 28.53
N GLU A 104 13.46 2.01 27.22
CA GLU A 104 12.28 2.66 26.67
C GLU A 104 11.00 1.91 27.10
N ASN A 105 9.93 2.67 27.32
CA ASN A 105 8.62 2.11 27.70
C ASN A 105 7.86 1.55 26.49
N TYR A 106 7.33 0.35 26.66
CA TYR A 106 6.48 -0.36 25.71
C TYR A 106 5.17 -0.75 26.38
N ALA A 107 4.07 -0.53 25.67
CA ALA A 107 2.80 -1.13 26.03
C ALA A 107 2.80 -2.61 25.59
N ARG A 108 2.52 -3.52 26.51
CA ARG A 108 2.23 -4.93 26.19
C ARG A 108 0.73 -5.08 25.98
N ILE A 109 0.35 -5.72 24.88
CA ILE A 109 -1.03 -5.96 24.49
C ILE A 109 -1.20 -7.47 24.34
N ASP A 110 -1.92 -8.08 25.27
CA ASP A 110 -2.28 -9.49 25.18
C ASP A 110 -3.38 -9.68 24.12
N VAL A 111 -3.22 -10.73 23.32
CA VAL A 111 -4.10 -11.07 22.20
C VAL A 111 -4.59 -12.51 22.31
N GLY A 112 -5.72 -12.81 21.69
CA GLY A 112 -6.25 -14.16 21.63
C GLY A 112 -5.46 -15.08 20.68
N PRO A 113 -6.07 -16.20 20.26
CA PRO A 113 -5.49 -17.06 19.24
C PRO A 113 -5.11 -16.30 17.97
N ILE A 114 -3.91 -16.56 17.45
CA ILE A 114 -3.42 -15.96 16.21
C ILE A 114 -4.13 -16.60 15.03
N ARG A 115 -4.94 -15.81 14.31
CA ARG A 115 -5.69 -16.27 13.15
C ARG A 115 -4.94 -15.95 11.87
N THR A 116 -4.93 -16.90 10.94
CA THR A 116 -4.42 -16.70 9.58
C THR A 116 -5.51 -16.12 8.70
N LEU A 117 -5.17 -15.12 7.89
CA LEU A 117 -6.07 -14.60 6.86
C LEU A 117 -6.26 -15.64 5.74
N PRO A 118 -7.47 -15.78 5.16
CA PRO A 118 -7.70 -16.68 4.02
C PRO A 118 -6.77 -16.40 2.84
N ARG A 119 -6.37 -15.12 2.67
CA ARG A 119 -5.39 -14.69 1.68
C ARG A 119 -4.49 -13.61 2.31
N PRO A 120 -3.16 -13.69 2.16
CA PRO A 120 -2.27 -12.67 2.68
C PRO A 120 -2.45 -11.35 1.94
N ILE A 121 -2.48 -10.25 2.69
CA ILE A 121 -2.58 -8.89 2.13
C ILE A 121 -1.18 -8.43 1.74
N LYS A 122 -0.92 -8.31 0.44
CA LYS A 122 0.43 -8.02 -0.07
C LYS A 122 0.75 -6.53 -0.13
N ASN A 123 1.98 -6.16 0.18
CA ASN A 123 2.54 -4.85 -0.13
C ASN A 123 3.16 -4.89 -1.54
N SER A 124 2.29 -4.94 -2.56
CA SER A 124 2.68 -5.16 -3.97
C SER A 124 3.42 -3.97 -4.59
N SER A 125 3.07 -2.73 -4.23
CA SER A 125 3.88 -1.52 -4.48
C SER A 125 4.53 -1.13 -3.16
N PRO A 126 5.81 -1.49 -2.91
CA PRO A 126 6.35 -1.50 -1.56
C PRO A 126 6.49 -0.11 -0.95
N ARG A 127 5.58 0.16 -0.03
CA ARG A 127 5.53 1.38 0.77
C ARG A 127 5.90 1.08 2.22
N ARG A 128 6.38 2.09 2.94
CA ARG A 128 6.64 1.98 4.38
C ARG A 128 5.30 1.75 5.09
N VAL A 129 5.15 0.61 5.74
CA VAL A 129 4.01 0.32 6.61
C VAL A 129 4.38 0.71 8.03
N SER A 130 3.59 1.58 8.63
CA SER A 130 3.64 1.97 10.04
C SER A 130 2.33 1.57 10.73
N PHE A 131 2.18 1.94 12.01
CA PHE A 131 0.90 1.84 12.69
C PHE A 131 -0.18 2.61 11.92
N GLY A 132 -1.31 1.95 11.67
CA GLY A 132 -2.42 2.49 10.90
C GLY A 132 -3.73 1.77 11.23
N PHE A 133 -4.86 2.37 10.90
CA PHE A 133 -6.18 1.84 11.25
C PHE A 133 -6.96 1.38 10.02
N THR A 134 -7.67 0.27 10.18
CA THR A 134 -8.64 -0.26 9.21
C THR A 134 -9.82 -0.90 9.93
N THR A 135 -10.70 -1.60 9.22
CA THR A 135 -11.82 -2.36 9.80
C THR A 135 -11.62 -3.86 9.59
N ARG A 136 -12.22 -4.69 10.46
CA ARG A 136 -12.18 -6.16 10.31
C ARG A 136 -12.68 -6.59 8.93
N GLU A 137 -13.77 -5.97 8.45
CA GLU A 137 -14.28 -6.17 7.10
C GLU A 137 -13.23 -5.93 6.02
N ARG A 138 -12.55 -4.78 6.06
CA ARG A 138 -11.51 -4.45 5.07
C ARG A 138 -10.32 -5.38 5.17
N LEU A 139 -9.92 -5.76 6.38
CA LEU A 139 -8.84 -6.72 6.60
C LEU A 139 -9.15 -8.05 5.90
N LEU A 140 -10.38 -8.56 6.03
CA LEU A 140 -10.77 -9.85 5.46
C LEU A 140 -10.95 -9.82 3.93
N ARG A 141 -11.24 -8.65 3.35
CA ARG A 141 -11.52 -8.49 1.91
C ARG A 141 -10.33 -7.98 1.08
N SER A 142 -9.42 -7.23 1.68
CA SER A 142 -8.33 -6.56 0.95
C SER A 142 -7.31 -7.55 0.39
N LYS A 143 -6.87 -7.32 -0.85
CA LYS A 143 -5.80 -8.11 -1.47
C LYS A 143 -4.42 -7.48 -1.29
N ASN A 144 -4.38 -6.17 -1.10
CA ASN A 144 -3.14 -5.41 -0.96
C ASN A 144 -3.26 -4.26 0.06
N ILE A 145 -2.13 -3.66 0.42
CA ILE A 145 -2.05 -2.58 1.42
C ILE A 145 -2.80 -1.31 0.98
N LEU A 146 -2.87 -1.00 -0.32
CA LEU A 146 -3.61 0.16 -0.83
C LEU A 146 -5.12 0.00 -0.57
N GLN A 147 -5.68 -1.16 -0.93
CA GLN A 147 -7.07 -1.52 -0.64
C GLN A 147 -7.36 -1.49 0.86
N LEU A 148 -6.43 -1.98 1.69
CA LEU A 148 -6.57 -2.00 3.15
C LEU A 148 -6.77 -0.60 3.75
N TYR A 149 -6.03 0.39 3.22
CA TYR A 149 -6.06 1.78 3.66
C TYR A 149 -6.94 2.70 2.80
N ARG A 150 -7.62 2.18 1.77
CA ARG A 150 -8.35 2.97 0.76
C ARG A 150 -7.48 4.04 0.09
N VAL A 151 -6.18 3.77 -0.06
CA VAL A 151 -5.33 4.60 -0.88
C VAL A 151 -5.69 4.29 -2.33
N PRO A 152 -6.17 5.26 -3.12
CA PRO A 152 -6.47 5.03 -4.53
C PRO A 152 -5.21 4.56 -5.25
N GLU A 153 -5.37 3.63 -6.20
CA GLU A 153 -4.26 3.23 -7.06
C GLU A 153 -3.79 4.44 -7.87
N THR A 154 -2.48 4.50 -8.15
CA THR A 154 -1.85 5.58 -8.90
C THR A 154 -2.57 5.88 -10.21
N GLU A 155 -2.96 4.83 -10.94
CA GLU A 155 -3.79 4.93 -12.15
C GLU A 155 -5.15 5.57 -11.90
N GLU A 156 -5.81 5.31 -10.77
CA GLU A 156 -7.10 5.94 -10.42
C GLU A 156 -6.94 7.44 -10.17
N ILE A 157 -5.86 7.85 -9.50
CA ILE A 157 -5.55 9.26 -9.29
C ILE A 157 -5.36 9.93 -10.65
N VAL A 158 -4.48 9.39 -11.49
CA VAL A 158 -4.22 9.93 -12.84
C VAL A 158 -5.50 10.01 -13.66
N ARG A 159 -6.32 8.95 -13.69
CA ARG A 159 -7.59 8.94 -14.42
C ARG A 159 -8.54 10.03 -13.93
N LYS A 160 -8.66 10.22 -12.62
CA LYS A 160 -9.52 11.24 -12.03
C LYS A 160 -9.04 12.65 -12.38
N GLU A 161 -7.73 12.89 -12.32
CA GLU A 161 -7.16 14.19 -12.65
C GLU A 161 -7.21 14.50 -14.13
N LEU A 162 -7.02 13.51 -15.02
CA LEU A 162 -7.20 13.70 -16.46
C LEU A 162 -8.66 14.02 -16.81
N ARG A 163 -9.63 13.35 -16.17
CA ARG A 163 -11.04 13.69 -16.30
C ARG A 163 -11.35 15.11 -15.80
N ARG A 164 -10.80 15.52 -14.65
CA ARG A 164 -10.97 16.88 -14.11
C ARG A 164 -10.36 17.96 -15.00
N ALA A 165 -9.36 17.61 -15.79
CA ALA A 165 -8.68 18.51 -16.71
C ALA A 165 -9.31 18.52 -18.12
N ASP A 166 -10.43 17.82 -18.32
CA ASP A 166 -11.12 17.61 -19.60
C ASP A 166 -10.20 17.03 -20.69
N ILE A 167 -9.39 16.04 -20.31
CA ILE A 167 -8.50 15.32 -21.23
C ILE A 167 -9.10 13.92 -21.50
N PRO A 168 -9.65 13.67 -22.70
CA PRO A 168 -10.14 12.35 -23.10
C PRO A 168 -9.01 11.32 -23.06
N THR A 169 -9.26 10.19 -22.41
CA THR A 169 -8.23 9.16 -22.15
C THR A 169 -8.79 7.77 -22.32
N ILE A 170 -8.01 6.89 -22.95
CA ILE A 170 -8.28 5.45 -23.02
C ILE A 170 -7.36 4.73 -22.04
N ALA A 171 -7.94 4.11 -21.01
CA ALA A 171 -7.18 3.28 -20.07
C ALA A 171 -6.81 1.93 -20.69
N GLN A 172 -5.65 1.39 -20.31
CA GLN A 172 -5.19 0.05 -20.70
C GLN A 172 -5.12 -0.19 -22.21
N HIS A 173 -4.76 0.84 -22.98
CA HIS A 173 -4.70 0.78 -24.45
C HIS A 173 -3.58 -0.16 -24.92
N TRP A 174 -3.88 -1.02 -25.90
CA TRP A 174 -2.91 -1.91 -26.52
C TRP A 174 -2.48 -1.37 -27.88
N ILE A 175 -1.17 -1.30 -28.09
CA ILE A 175 -0.57 -0.97 -29.39
C ILE A 175 0.20 -2.19 -29.92
N THR A 176 0.04 -2.46 -31.21
CA THR A 176 0.68 -3.58 -31.92
C THR A 176 1.42 -3.08 -33.16
N GLY A 177 2.51 -3.76 -33.53
CA GLY A 177 3.28 -3.46 -34.74
C GLY A 177 4.66 -4.13 -34.72
N GLU A 178 5.24 -4.42 -35.89
CA GLU A 178 6.56 -5.06 -36.01
C GLU A 178 6.68 -6.36 -35.16
N GLY A 179 5.61 -7.16 -35.10
CA GLY A 179 5.56 -8.37 -34.25
C GLY A 179 5.59 -8.12 -32.75
N LYS A 180 5.51 -6.87 -32.30
CA LYS A 180 5.48 -6.46 -30.89
C LYS A 180 4.09 -6.02 -30.47
N ARG A 181 3.81 -6.19 -29.18
CA ARG A 181 2.57 -5.76 -28.53
C ARG A 181 2.90 -5.14 -27.17
N TYR A 182 2.49 -3.89 -26.97
CA TYR A 182 2.68 -3.18 -25.70
C TYR A 182 1.34 -2.73 -25.12
N ARG A 183 1.20 -2.86 -23.81
CA ARG A 183 0.11 -2.27 -23.04
C ARG A 183 0.55 -0.91 -22.50
N LEU A 184 -0.29 0.10 -22.65
CA LEU A 184 -0.14 1.43 -22.08
C LEU A 184 -1.11 1.58 -20.91
N ASP A 185 -0.73 2.30 -19.85
CA ASP A 185 -1.68 2.54 -18.75
C ASP A 185 -2.78 3.51 -19.19
N PHE A 186 -2.42 4.57 -19.92
CA PHE A 186 -3.36 5.43 -20.62
C PHE A 186 -2.85 5.88 -22.00
N ALA A 187 -3.78 6.13 -22.92
CA ALA A 187 -3.54 6.78 -24.19
C ALA A 187 -4.40 8.05 -24.32
N VAL A 188 -3.78 9.14 -24.78
CA VAL A 188 -4.46 10.39 -25.18
C VAL A 188 -4.19 10.60 -26.65
N PHE A 189 -5.23 10.75 -27.46
CA PHE A 189 -5.09 10.97 -28.90
C PHE A 189 -5.14 12.46 -29.23
N CYS A 190 -4.29 12.88 -30.16
CA CYS A 190 -4.15 14.26 -30.61
C CYS A 190 -4.12 14.30 -32.14
N ASN A 191 -4.29 15.49 -32.74
CA ASN A 191 -4.40 15.63 -34.19
C ASN A 191 -3.13 15.20 -34.96
N ARG A 192 -1.95 15.29 -34.36
CA ARG A 192 -0.65 14.95 -34.99
C ARG A 192 0.10 13.83 -34.25
N GLY A 193 -0.60 13.00 -33.49
CA GLY A 193 0.01 11.89 -32.76
C GLY A 193 -0.78 11.48 -31.53
N ALA A 194 -0.13 10.81 -30.59
CA ALA A 194 -0.76 10.39 -29.34
C ALA A 194 0.23 10.48 -28.17
N ILE A 195 -0.28 10.40 -26.95
CA ILE A 195 0.51 10.40 -25.73
C ILE A 195 0.26 9.07 -25.02
N ALA A 196 1.34 8.34 -24.75
CA ALA A 196 1.36 7.18 -23.87
C ALA A 196 1.69 7.65 -22.45
N ILE A 197 0.78 7.44 -21.50
CA ILE A 197 1.00 7.75 -20.09
C ILE A 197 1.28 6.44 -19.35
N GLU A 198 2.39 6.39 -18.63
CA GLU A 198 2.81 5.23 -17.83
C GLU A 198 2.93 5.63 -16.37
N CYS A 199 2.28 4.88 -15.47
CA CYS A 199 2.34 5.09 -14.03
C CYS A 199 3.50 4.27 -13.44
N ASP A 200 4.67 4.88 -13.28
CA ASP A 200 5.87 4.19 -12.83
C ASP A 200 5.93 4.07 -11.30
N ASN A 201 5.95 2.83 -10.80
CA ASN A 201 6.24 2.53 -9.40
C ASN A 201 7.76 2.51 -9.19
N ARG A 202 8.25 3.08 -8.08
CA ARG A 202 9.68 3.23 -7.70
C ARG A 202 10.59 2.01 -7.94
N LYS A 203 10.04 0.80 -8.05
CA LYS A 203 10.79 -0.45 -8.24
C LYS A 203 11.20 -0.79 -9.67
N ALA A 204 10.59 -0.19 -10.69
CA ALA A 204 10.86 -0.56 -12.07
C ALA A 204 12.27 -0.16 -12.54
N HIS A 205 12.89 0.85 -11.92
CA HIS A 205 14.12 1.46 -12.44
C HIS A 205 15.45 0.84 -11.97
N MET A 206 15.44 -0.21 -11.12
CA MET A 206 16.67 -0.81 -10.58
C MET A 206 17.14 -2.07 -11.34
N ASN A 207 16.41 -2.55 -12.34
CA ASN A 207 16.78 -3.73 -13.13
C ASN A 207 17.26 -3.31 -14.53
N PRO A 208 18.51 -3.59 -14.94
CA PRO A 208 19.03 -3.29 -16.27
C PRO A 208 18.15 -3.84 -17.41
N ARG A 209 17.61 -5.06 -17.25
CA ARG A 209 16.71 -5.67 -18.25
C ARG A 209 15.39 -4.91 -18.40
N GLN A 210 14.91 -4.28 -17.32
CA GLN A 210 13.69 -3.47 -17.37
C GLN A 210 13.94 -2.17 -18.12
N LYS A 211 15.08 -1.51 -17.85
CA LYS A 211 15.49 -0.30 -18.59
C LYS A 211 15.62 -0.55 -20.08
N GLU A 212 16.16 -1.70 -20.47
CA GLU A 212 16.28 -2.07 -21.89
C GLU A 212 14.90 -2.28 -22.54
N LYS A 213 13.98 -2.98 -21.85
CA LYS A 213 12.59 -3.12 -22.31
C LYS A 213 11.87 -1.79 -22.43
N ASP A 214 12.05 -0.90 -21.46
CA ASP A 214 11.47 0.45 -21.48
C ASP A 214 12.01 1.27 -22.65
N ARG A 215 13.33 1.27 -22.88
CA ARG A 215 13.93 1.92 -24.04
C ARG A 215 13.39 1.37 -25.37
N ALA A 216 13.24 0.05 -25.47
CA ALA A 216 12.69 -0.58 -26.67
C ALA A 216 11.22 -0.20 -26.90
N LYS A 217 10.42 -0.10 -25.84
CA LYS A 217 9.02 0.36 -25.87
C LYS A 217 8.95 1.84 -26.27
N ASP A 218 9.75 2.69 -25.65
CA ASP A 218 9.78 4.13 -25.94
C ASP A 218 10.20 4.36 -27.41
N ALA A 219 11.24 3.69 -27.90
CA ALA A 219 11.65 3.76 -29.30
C ALA A 219 10.58 3.21 -30.28
N PHE A 220 9.80 2.22 -29.86
CA PHE A 220 8.68 1.70 -30.66
C PHE A 220 7.55 2.73 -30.77
N LEU A 221 7.22 3.40 -29.67
CA LEU A 221 6.19 4.43 -29.56
C LEU A 221 6.58 5.69 -30.33
N THR A 222 7.78 6.23 -30.10
CA THR A 222 8.25 7.47 -30.73
C THR A 222 8.28 7.35 -32.25
N ARG A 223 8.72 6.21 -32.81
CA ARG A 223 8.71 5.94 -34.26
C ARG A 223 7.31 5.98 -34.88
N ARG A 224 6.25 5.92 -34.07
CA ARG A 224 4.84 5.91 -34.48
C ARG A 224 4.11 7.20 -34.11
N GLY A 225 4.86 8.27 -33.81
CA GLY A 225 4.26 9.56 -33.45
C GLY A 225 3.66 9.61 -32.04
N TRP A 226 4.06 8.69 -31.15
CA TRP A 226 3.66 8.73 -29.75
C TRP A 226 4.70 9.48 -28.90
N ALA A 227 4.24 10.47 -28.14
CA ALA A 227 4.99 11.00 -27.01
C ALA A 227 4.83 10.07 -25.79
N VAL A 228 5.87 9.89 -24.98
CA VAL A 228 5.81 9.07 -23.77
C VAL A 228 5.94 9.96 -22.54
N LEU A 229 4.93 9.95 -21.67
CA LEU A 229 4.94 10.63 -20.38
C LEU A 229 4.94 9.61 -19.24
N ARG A 230 6.06 9.48 -18.54
CA ARG A 230 6.19 8.61 -17.37
C ARG A 230 5.95 9.41 -16.10
N LEU A 231 4.92 9.05 -15.36
CA LEU A 231 4.54 9.70 -14.11
C LEU A 231 4.99 8.83 -12.94
N LYS A 232 5.87 9.35 -12.09
CA LYS A 232 6.31 8.62 -10.90
C LYS A 232 5.21 8.64 -9.84
N GLU A 233 5.12 7.55 -9.08
CA GLU A 233 4.21 7.43 -7.93
C GLU A 233 4.30 8.62 -6.96
N GLU A 234 5.47 9.22 -6.78
CA GLU A 234 5.67 10.41 -5.94
C GLU A 234 4.96 11.65 -6.50
N ASP A 235 5.16 11.93 -7.78
CA ASP A 235 4.60 13.11 -8.46
C ASP A 235 3.06 13.04 -8.50
N ILE A 236 2.52 11.83 -8.70
CA ILE A 236 1.08 11.57 -8.73
C ILE A 236 0.45 11.75 -7.33
N MET A 237 1.18 11.40 -6.26
CA MET A 237 0.66 11.45 -4.89
C MET A 237 0.75 12.85 -4.26
N ILE A 238 1.63 13.73 -4.74
CA ILE A 238 1.77 15.09 -4.19
C ILE A 238 0.67 16.01 -4.74
N ASP A 239 0.68 16.29 -6.04
CA ASP A 239 -0.26 17.23 -6.65
C ASP A 239 -0.31 17.13 -8.20
N PRO A 240 -1.50 17.09 -8.84
CA PRO A 240 -1.63 17.14 -10.30
C PRO A 240 -0.96 18.35 -10.97
N ARG A 241 -0.77 19.47 -10.26
CA ARG A 241 -0.11 20.68 -10.78
C ARG A 241 1.33 20.44 -11.23
N TYR A 242 1.98 19.36 -10.79
CA TYR A 242 3.33 19.03 -11.22
C TYR A 242 3.42 18.38 -12.61
N TRP A 243 2.35 17.76 -13.11
CA TRP A 243 2.41 16.99 -14.36
C TRP A 243 1.31 17.33 -15.37
N ILE A 244 0.17 17.89 -14.95
CA ILE A 244 -0.87 18.38 -15.86
C ILE A 244 -0.36 19.48 -16.81
N PRO A 245 0.46 20.47 -16.38
CA PRO A 245 1.00 21.47 -17.30
C PRO A 245 1.86 20.86 -18.40
N GLU A 246 2.70 19.88 -18.06
CA GLU A 246 3.53 19.17 -19.02
C GLU A 246 2.68 18.37 -20.01
N MET A 247 1.62 17.70 -19.54
CA MET A 247 0.63 17.05 -20.41
C MET A 247 0.03 18.03 -21.42
N ARG A 248 -0.45 19.19 -20.96
CA ARG A 248 -1.05 20.22 -21.83
C ARG A 248 -0.05 20.76 -22.84
N ARG A 249 1.22 20.91 -22.46
CA ARG A 249 2.30 21.30 -23.36
C ARG A 249 2.48 20.27 -24.48
N ILE A 250 2.52 18.98 -24.15
CA ILE A 250 2.65 17.89 -25.13
C ILE A 250 1.44 17.85 -26.07
N ILE A 251 0.22 17.96 -25.53
CA ILE A 251 -1.03 18.02 -26.33
C ILE A 251 -0.95 19.16 -27.35
N LYS A 252 -0.52 20.36 -26.92
CA LYS A 252 -0.35 21.52 -27.82
C LYS A 252 0.67 21.22 -28.92
N THR A 253 1.82 20.62 -28.58
CA THR A 253 2.83 20.22 -29.56
C THR A 253 2.27 19.22 -30.58
N LEU A 254 1.43 18.28 -30.13
CA LEU A 254 0.77 17.29 -30.98
C LEU A 254 -0.49 17.81 -31.69
N GLY A 255 -0.70 19.12 -31.76
CA GLY A 255 -1.78 19.73 -32.54
C GLY A 255 -3.14 19.75 -31.86
N GLY A 256 -3.19 19.60 -30.54
CA GLY A 256 -4.44 19.59 -29.77
C GLY A 256 -5.13 18.23 -29.74
N LEU A 257 -6.13 18.11 -28.87
CA LEU A 257 -6.97 16.91 -28.77
C LEU A 257 -7.78 16.72 -30.06
N ILE A 258 -8.08 15.46 -30.38
CA ILE A 258 -9.03 15.15 -31.46
C ILE A 258 -10.43 15.57 -30.97
N PRO A 259 -11.20 16.34 -31.77
CA PRO A 259 -12.59 16.64 -31.46
C PRO A 259 -13.42 15.35 -31.36
N ASP A 260 -14.36 15.31 -30.42
CA ASP A 260 -15.33 14.21 -30.31
C ASP A 260 -16.18 14.06 -31.58
#